data_AF-A0A9Q0WXI1-F1
#
_entry.id   AF-A0A9Q0WXI1-F1
#
_cell.length_a   1.000
_cell.length_b   1.000
_cell.length_c   1.000
_cell.angle_alpha   90.00
_cell.angle_beta   90.00
_cell.angle_gamma   90.00
#
_symmetry.space_group_name_H-M   'P 1'
#
loop_
_entity.id
_entity.type
_entity.pdbx_description
1 polymer ?
#
loop_
_entity_poly.entity_id
_entity_poly.type
_entity_poly.pdbx_seq_one_letter_code
_entity_poly.pdbx_strand_id
1 'polypeptide(L)' 'MQVSLTMNITADLQSLFTWNTKQLFIFVAAEYETPQNSLNQVSLWDAIIPAKEHAKFWFQTANKVSFC' A
#
# COMPACT_ATOMS: atom_id res chain seq x y z
N MET A 1 12.73 5.36 -17.48
CA MET A 1 13.83 5.24 -16.48
C MET A 1 13.37 4.26 -15.41
N GLN A 2 14.19 3.29 -15.01
CA GLN A 2 13.81 2.31 -13.97
C GLN A 2 14.30 2.80 -12.61
N VAL A 3 13.42 2.76 -11.61
CA VAL A 3 13.74 3.11 -10.23
C VAL A 3 13.36 1.95 -9.33
N SER A 4 14.26 1.62 -8.41
CA SER A 4 14.00 0.65 -7.35
C SER A 4 13.52 1.39 -6.11
N LEU A 5 12.32 1.07 -5.66
CA LEU A 5 11.71 1.61 -4.44
C LEU A 5 11.64 0.49 -3.39
N THR A 6 12.31 0.69 -2.26
CA THR A 6 12.20 -0.21 -1.11
C THR A 6 11.40 0.48 -0.02
N MET A 7 10.32 -0.18 0.42
CA MET A 7 9.43 0.32 1.47
C MET A 7 9.47 -0.62 2.67
N ASN A 8 9.42 -0.03 3.85
CA ASN A 8 9.33 -0.72 5.12
C ASN A 8 8.20 -0.07 5.91
N ILE A 9 7.07 -0.78 6.02
CA ILE A 9 5.84 -0.22 6.59
C ILE A 9 5.43 -1.07 7.78
N THR A 10 5.20 -0.39 8.89
CA THR A 10 4.54 -0.93 10.08
C THR A 10 3.20 -0.23 10.20
N ALA A 11 2.12 -1.00 10.32
CA ALA A 11 0.79 -0.45 10.46
C ALA A 11 0.05 -1.13 11.62
N ASP A 12 -0.65 -0.32 12.40
CA ASP A 12 -1.60 -0.77 13.42
C ASP A 12 -2.99 -0.26 13.03
N LEU A 13 -3.75 -1.13 12.39
CA LEU A 13 -5.10 -0.86 11.89
C LEU A 13 -6.18 -1.48 12.78
N GLN A 14 -5.81 -1.92 13.99
CA GLN A 14 -6.76 -2.56 14.92
C GLN A 14 -7.93 -1.66 15.29
N SER A 15 -7.73 -0.34 15.27
CA SER A 15 -8.76 0.66 15.54
C SER A 15 -9.81 0.77 14.43
N LEU A 16 -9.52 0.33 13.21
CA LEU A 16 -10.47 0.34 12.09
C LEU A 16 -11.50 -0.80 12.18
N PHE A 17 -11.22 -1.83 12.97
CA PHE A 17 -12.17 -2.90 13.25
C PHE A 17 -13.19 -2.46 14.30
N THR A 18 -14.37 -2.07 13.83
CA THR A 18 -15.56 -1.83 14.65
C THR A 18 -16.43 -3.09 14.70
N TRP A 19 -17.53 -3.06 15.46
CA TRP A 19 -18.52 -4.15 15.51
C TRP A 19 -19.01 -4.62 14.13
N ASN A 20 -19.09 -3.71 13.15
CA ASN A 20 -19.58 -4.00 11.80
C ASN A 20 -18.48 -4.29 10.78
N THR A 21 -17.22 -3.96 11.08
CA THR A 21 -16.12 -4.13 10.11
C THR A 21 -15.70 -5.59 10.06
N LYS A 22 -16.03 -6.30 8.97
CA LYS A 22 -15.68 -7.71 8.80
C LYS A 22 -14.34 -7.95 8.11
N GLN A 23 -13.87 -7.02 7.29
CA GLN A 23 -12.65 -7.17 6.50
C GLN A 23 -12.13 -5.79 6.09
N LEU A 24 -10.81 -5.63 6.01
CA LEU A 24 -10.17 -4.46 5.42
C LEU A 24 -9.50 -4.85 4.09
N PHE A 25 -9.66 -3.97 3.10
CA PHE A 25 -8.89 -4.00 1.87
C PHE A 25 -7.92 -2.82 1.92
N ILE A 26 -6.63 -3.13 1.91
CA ILE A 26 -5.58 -2.12 2.01
C ILE A 26 -4.66 -2.24 0.81
N PHE A 27 -4.20 -1.09 0.33
CA PHE A 27 -3.22 -1.01 -0.74
C PHE A 27 -2.33 0.20 -0.51
N VAL A 28 -1.12 0.11 -1.02
CA VAL A 28 -0.14 1.20 -1.05
C VAL A 28 0.08 1.54 -2.51
N ALA A 29 -0.16 2.80 -2.87
CA ALA A 29 0.12 3.31 -4.20
C ALA A 29 1.16 4.43 -4.12
N ALA A 30 2.02 4.50 -5.13
CA ALA A 30 2.83 5.68 -5.39
C ALA A 30 2.13 6.56 -6.42
N GLU A 31 2.03 7.84 -6.11
CA GLU A 31 1.57 8.87 -7.03
C GLU A 31 2.76 9.73 -7.44
N TYR A 32 2.86 10.02 -8.74
CA TYR A 32 3.93 10.83 -9.29
C TYR A 32 3.45 11.63 -10.50
N GLU A 33 4.08 12.78 -10.69
CA GLU A 33 3.80 13.69 -11.79
C GLU A 33 4.88 13.55 -12.86
N THR A 34 4.47 13.59 -14.12
CA THR A 34 5.38 13.72 -15.27
C THR A 34 4.99 14.95 -16.08
N PRO A 35 5.90 15.53 -16.88
CA PRO A 35 5.57 16.66 -17.76
C PRO A 35 4.38 16.37 -18.71
N GLN A 36 4.12 15.10 -19.00
CA GLN A 36 3.05 14.63 -19.87
C GLN A 36 1.75 14.34 -19.13
N ASN A 37 1.79 14.06 -17.82
CA ASN A 37 0.61 13.72 -17.04
C ASN A 37 0.76 14.18 -15.57
N SER A 38 -0.16 15.01 -15.12
CA SER A 38 -0.20 15.56 -13.77
C SER A 38 -0.59 14.54 -12.70
N LEU A 39 -1.07 13.35 -13.05
CA LEU A 39 -1.37 12.29 -12.09
C LEU A 39 -1.11 10.91 -12.69
N ASN A 40 -0.01 10.28 -12.28
CA ASN A 40 0.24 8.86 -12.53
C ASN A 40 0.23 8.11 -11.19
N GLN A 41 -0.50 6.99 -11.12
CA GLN A 41 -0.62 6.19 -9.92
C GLN A 41 -0.22 4.74 -10.21
N VAL A 42 0.62 4.16 -9.35
CA VAL A 42 1.07 2.77 -9.44
C VAL A 42 0.81 2.07 -8.12
N SER A 43 0.09 0.94 -8.14
CA SER A 43 -0.09 0.09 -6.97
C SER A 43 1.20 -0.69 -6.70
N LEU A 44 1.70 -0.58 -5.48
CA LEU A 44 2.97 -1.16 -5.04
C LEU A 44 2.79 -2.40 -4.16
N TRP A 45 1.65 -2.49 -3.48
CA TRP A 45 1.32 -3.60 -2.60
C TRP A 45 -0.16 -3.53 -2.24
N ASP A 46 -0.80 -4.69 -2.11
CA ASP A 46 -2.16 -4.83 -1.64
C ASP A 46 -2.29 -6.04 -0.71
N ALA A 47 -3.21 -5.94 0.24
CA ALA A 47 -3.57 -7.06 1.10
C ALA A 47 -5.00 -6.97 1.60
N ILE A 48 -5.48 -8.13 1.99
CA ILE A 48 -6.77 -8.32 2.62
C ILE A 48 -6.53 -8.71 4.08
N ILE A 49 -7.07 -7.92 5.01
CA ILE A 49 -7.01 -8.22 6.45
C ILE A 49 -8.39 -8.73 6.89
N PRO A 50 -8.51 -10.04 7.19
CA PRO A 50 -9.81 -10.65 7.47
C PRO A 50 -10.30 -10.39 8.90
N ALA A 51 -9.43 -10.00 9.84
CA ALA A 51 -9.79 -9.86 11.25
C ALA A 51 -8.86 -8.92 12.01
N LYS A 52 -9.32 -8.44 13.17
CA LYS A 52 -8.61 -7.46 14.02
C LYS A 52 -7.27 -7.98 14.53
N GLU A 53 -7.17 -9.27 14.83
CA GLU A 53 -5.93 -9.93 15.23
C GLU A 53 -4.82 -9.82 14.18
N HIS A 54 -5.17 -9.69 12.90
CA HIS A 54 -4.22 -9.56 11.79
C HIS A 54 -4.00 -8.10 11.38
N ALA A 55 -4.66 -7.15 12.04
CA ALA A 55 -4.64 -5.74 11.68
C ALA A 55 -3.39 -4.98 12.15
N LYS A 56 -2.54 -5.64 12.93
CA LYS A 56 -1.21 -5.16 13.28
C LYS A 56 -0.18 -5.99 12.52
N PHE A 57 0.50 -5.36 11.58
CA PHE A 57 1.42 -6.06 10.69
C PHE A 57 2.58 -5.17 10.29
N TRP A 58 3.61 -5.83 9.80
CA TRP A 58 4.80 -5.22 9.26
C TRP A 58 5.12 -5.91 7.95
N PHE A 59 5.48 -5.13 6.93
CA PHE A 59 5.92 -5.67 5.66
C PHE A 59 7.03 -4.84 5.05
N GLN A 60 7.90 -5.53 4.32
CA GLN A 60 8.92 -4.93 3.49
C GLN A 60 8.71 -5.38 2.05
N THR A 61 8.73 -4.44 1.13
CA THR A 61 8.63 -4.74 -0.30
C THR A 61 9.63 -3.90 -1.08
N ALA A 62 10.25 -4.51 -2.08
CA ALA A 62 11.13 -3.86 -3.02
C ALA A 62 10.47 -3.93 -4.40
N ASN A 63 9.96 -2.79 -4.87
CA ASN A 63 9.28 -2.66 -6.15
C ASN A 63 10.20 -2.02 -7.18
N LYS A 64 10.25 -2.60 -8.37
CA LYS A 64 10.85 -1.96 -9.54
C LYS A 64 9.75 -1.23 -10.29
N VAL A 65 9.82 0.10 -10.28
CA VAL A 65 8.85 0.95 -10.96
C VAL A 65 9.52 1.53 -12.21
N SER A 66 8.88 1.32 -13.35
CA SER A 66 9.27 1.93 -14.61
C SER A 66 8.47 3.20 -14.79
N PHE A 67 9.16 4.34 -14.70
CA PHE A 67 8.61 5.62 -15.11
C PHE A 67 8.80 5.74 -16.62
N CYS A 68 7.68 5.81 -17.34
CA CYS A 68 7.62 6.05 -18.78
C CYS A 68 7.67 7.55 -19.08
#